data_AF-A0A379DCF4-F1
#
_entry.id   AF-A0A379DCF4-F1
#
_cell.length_a   1.000
_cell.length_b   1.000
_cell.length_c   1.000
_cell.angle_alpha   90.00
_cell.angle_beta   90.00
_cell.angle_gamma   90.00
#
_symmetry.space_group_name_H-M   'P 1'
#
loop_
_entity.id
_entity.type
_entity.pdbx_description
1 polymer ?
#
loop_
_entity_poly.entity_id
_entity_poly.type
_entity_poly.pdbx_seq_one_letter_code
_entity_poly.pdbx_strand_id
1 'polypeptide(L)'
;MIYILTGPSGSGKTTQANILSKRDDFKRIITCTTRPMRDGEVNGIDYFFKTKDEFNSMLEQNALLAVTEYSGNLYGVPKQSLQKYVNSKEEHIVIVLDVNGVRELKEMGAYCICLTLDAPTLKERMLERGDDITDVMSRLNDGLGLISYCDFFVDSRRPIEFNSNAISEFIKSTCK
;
A
#
# COMPACT_ATOMS: atom_id res chain seq x y z
N MET A 1 15.40 4.43 4.09
CA MET A 1 14.23 4.60 5.01
C MET A 1 13.01 3.95 4.39
N ILE A 2 12.07 3.46 5.19
CA ILE A 2 10.85 2.79 4.71
C ILE A 2 9.65 3.70 4.91
N TYR A 3 8.89 3.97 3.85
CA TYR A 3 7.65 4.73 3.86
C TYR A 3 6.49 3.83 3.43
N ILE A 4 5.47 3.74 4.27
CA ILE A 4 4.27 2.96 4.04
C ILE A 4 3.16 3.92 3.64
N LEU A 5 2.49 3.66 2.51
CA LEU A 5 1.25 4.31 2.15
C LEU A 5 0.08 3.41 2.53
N THR A 6 -0.81 3.90 3.39
CA THR A 6 -1.98 3.18 3.87
C THR A 6 -3.26 4.02 3.77
N GLY A 7 -4.40 3.43 4.11
CA GLY A 7 -5.73 4.03 3.98
C GLY A 7 -6.73 3.17 3.19
N PRO A 8 -8.01 3.58 3.13
CA PRO A 8 -9.08 2.78 2.54
C PRO A 8 -8.92 2.57 1.02
N SER A 9 -9.52 1.51 0.47
CA SER A 9 -9.50 1.26 -0.98
C SER A 9 -10.10 2.44 -1.75
N GLY A 10 -9.48 2.90 -2.84
CA GLY A 10 -9.92 4.11 -3.55
C GLY A 10 -9.38 5.44 -3.01
N SER A 11 -8.60 5.43 -1.92
CA SER A 11 -7.96 6.66 -1.39
C SER A 11 -6.77 7.17 -2.22
N GLY A 12 -6.30 6.43 -3.22
CA GLY A 12 -5.20 6.87 -4.11
C GLY A 12 -3.79 6.42 -3.71
N LYS A 13 -3.66 5.43 -2.80
CA LYS A 13 -2.36 4.92 -2.31
C LYS A 13 -1.43 4.48 -3.45
N THR A 14 -1.94 3.63 -4.35
CA THR A 14 -1.18 3.11 -5.50
C THR A 14 -0.74 4.24 -6.42
N THR A 15 -1.60 5.23 -6.65
CA THR A 15 -1.28 6.42 -7.43
C THR A 15 -0.11 7.20 -6.82
N GLN A 16 -0.15 7.48 -5.51
CA GLN A 16 0.95 8.19 -4.84
C GLN A 16 2.24 7.36 -4.80
N ALA A 17 2.15 6.03 -4.62
CA ALA A 17 3.31 5.14 -4.71
C ALA A 17 3.96 5.19 -6.10
N ASN A 18 3.14 5.20 -7.16
CA ASN A 18 3.61 5.32 -8.55
C ASN A 18 4.25 6.68 -8.86
N ILE A 19 3.75 7.76 -8.27
CA ILE A 19 4.34 9.09 -8.43
C ILE A 19 5.69 9.14 -7.73
N LEU A 20 5.78 8.65 -6.50
CA LEU A 20 7.04 8.58 -5.76
C LEU A 20 8.08 7.73 -6.49
N SER A 21 7.68 6.59 -7.05
CA SER A 21 8.60 5.68 -7.75
C SER A 21 9.15 6.19 -9.07
N LYS A 22 8.68 7.34 -9.56
CA LYS A 22 9.26 8.04 -10.72
C LYS A 22 10.45 8.92 -10.34
N ARG A 23 10.71 9.08 -9.05
CA ARG A 23 11.86 9.82 -8.53
C ARG A 23 13.04 8.87 -8.36
N ASP A 24 14.24 9.34 -8.64
CA ASP A 24 15.46 8.54 -8.56
C ASP A 24 15.83 8.14 -7.11
N ASP A 25 15.34 8.87 -6.12
CA ASP A 25 15.57 8.61 -4.69
C ASP A 25 14.59 7.60 -4.09
N PHE A 26 13.65 7.07 -4.88
CA PHE A 26 12.60 6.16 -4.41
C PHE A 26 12.53 4.87 -5.21
N LYS A 27 12.34 3.78 -4.46
CA LYS A 27 11.97 2.49 -5.03
C LYS A 27 10.67 1.97 -4.44
N ARG A 28 9.76 1.59 -5.34
CA ARG A 28 8.49 0.97 -4.96
C ARG A 28 8.66 -0.54 -4.78
N ILE A 29 8.19 -1.06 -3.65
CA ILE A 29 8.02 -2.49 -3.43
C ILE A 29 6.68 -2.93 -4.03
N ILE A 30 6.74 -3.89 -4.94
CA ILE A 30 5.55 -4.55 -5.45
C ILE A 30 5.21 -5.71 -4.51
N THR A 31 3.97 -5.74 -4.02
CA THR A 31 3.45 -6.76 -3.10
C THR A 31 2.67 -7.84 -3.84
N CYS A 32 2.49 -9.00 -3.23
CA CYS A 32 1.69 -10.10 -3.77
C CYS A 32 0.23 -9.96 -3.35
N THR A 33 -0.68 -10.46 -4.20
CA THR A 33 -2.07 -10.70 -3.81
C THR A 33 -2.69 -11.89 -4.53
N THR A 34 -3.64 -12.56 -3.89
CA THR A 34 -4.50 -13.57 -4.53
C THR A 34 -5.78 -13.00 -5.14
N ARG A 35 -6.02 -11.69 -4.96
CA ARG A 35 -7.16 -11.01 -5.57
C ARG A 35 -7.03 -11.05 -7.10
N PRO A 36 -8.13 -11.28 -7.84
CA PRO A 36 -8.13 -11.09 -9.29
C PRO A 36 -7.67 -9.67 -9.67
N MET A 37 -6.86 -9.57 -10.73
CA MET A 37 -6.42 -8.29 -11.29
C MET A 37 -7.64 -7.48 -11.76
N ARG A 38 -7.70 -6.19 -11.42
CA ARG A 38 -8.76 -5.28 -11.93
C ARG A 38 -8.38 -4.73 -13.30
N ASP A 39 -9.36 -4.18 -14.00
CA ASP A 39 -9.14 -3.44 -15.23
C ASP A 39 -8.14 -2.29 -15.02
N GLY A 40 -7.13 -2.23 -15.89
CA GLY A 40 -6.06 -1.25 -15.85
C GLY A 40 -4.91 -1.59 -14.89
N GLU A 41 -5.02 -2.61 -14.03
CA GLU A 41 -3.88 -3.10 -13.25
C GLU A 41 -2.94 -3.95 -14.12
N VAL A 42 -1.65 -3.90 -13.82
CA VAL A 42 -0.61 -4.67 -14.54
C VAL A 42 0.18 -5.53 -13.55
N ASN A 43 0.26 -6.83 -13.86
CA ASN A 43 1.06 -7.76 -13.06
C ASN A 43 2.54 -7.39 -13.06
N GLY A 44 3.16 -7.39 -11.87
CA GLY A 44 4.54 -6.94 -11.65
C GLY A 44 4.72 -5.43 -11.57
N ILE A 45 3.64 -4.64 -11.73
CA ILE A 45 3.64 -3.19 -11.54
C ILE A 45 2.75 -2.81 -10.36
N ASP A 46 1.50 -3.25 -10.35
CA ASP A 46 0.57 -2.92 -9.27
C ASP A 46 0.68 -3.91 -8.12
N TYR A 47 0.64 -5.20 -8.46
CA TYR A 47 0.88 -6.33 -7.59
C TYR A 47 1.54 -7.46 -8.37
N PHE A 48 2.16 -8.40 -7.67
CA PHE A 48 2.32 -9.76 -8.17
C PHE A 48 1.01 -10.51 -7.91
N PHE A 49 0.18 -10.63 -8.93
CA PHE A 49 -1.06 -11.39 -8.86
C PHE A 49 -0.71 -12.87 -8.90
N LYS A 50 -1.11 -13.59 -7.84
CA LYS A 50 -0.81 -14.99 -7.61
C LYS A 50 -2.11 -15.78 -7.49
N THR A 51 -2.09 -17.02 -7.96
CA THR A 51 -3.11 -17.99 -7.56
C THR A 51 -2.98 -18.30 -6.06
N LYS A 52 -4.03 -18.85 -5.45
CA LYS A 52 -3.97 -19.30 -4.04
C LYS A 52 -2.87 -20.35 -3.82
N ASP A 53 -2.70 -21.26 -4.77
CA ASP A 53 -1.67 -22.32 -4.68
C ASP A 53 -0.26 -21.75 -4.75
N GLU A 54 0.01 -20.81 -5.66
CA GLU A 54 1.30 -20.11 -5.70
C GLU A 54 1.57 -19.33 -4.41
N PHE A 55 0.56 -18.63 -3.88
CA PHE A 55 0.72 -17.87 -2.64
C PHE A 55 0.99 -18.78 -1.45
N ASN A 56 0.28 -19.91 -1.34
CA ASN A 56 0.51 -20.92 -0.30
C ASN A 56 1.91 -21.51 -0.40
N SER A 57 2.40 -21.81 -1.60
CA SER A 57 3.78 -22.26 -1.79
C SER A 57 4.80 -21.22 -1.31
N MET A 58 4.54 -19.91 -1.53
CA MET A 58 5.38 -18.84 -0.98
C MET A 58 5.36 -18.78 0.56
N LEU A 59 4.21 -19.09 1.19
CA LEU A 59 4.11 -19.18 2.65
C LEU A 59 4.91 -20.35 3.20
N GLU A 60 4.80 -21.54 2.59
CA GLU A 60 5.57 -22.74 2.96
C GLU A 60 7.08 -22.51 2.87
N GLN A 61 7.51 -21.74 1.87
CA GLN A 61 8.91 -21.35 1.68
C GLN A 61 9.36 -20.18 2.57
N ASN A 62 8.47 -19.69 3.46
CA ASN A 62 8.73 -18.53 4.31
C ASN A 62 9.19 -17.29 3.51
N ALA A 63 8.64 -17.09 2.31
CA ALA A 63 9.08 -16.09 1.34
C ALA A 63 8.34 -14.74 1.45
N LEU A 64 7.34 -14.64 2.34
CA LEU A 64 6.48 -13.46 2.53
C LEU A 64 6.62 -12.87 3.94
N LEU A 65 6.44 -11.55 4.05
CA LEU A 65 6.26 -10.75 5.28
C LEU A 65 4.93 -10.02 5.21
N ALA A 66 4.45 -9.46 6.33
CA ALA A 66 3.24 -8.65 6.36
C ALA A 66 2.05 -9.35 5.68
N VAL A 67 1.89 -10.64 5.96
CA VAL A 67 0.83 -11.46 5.37
C VAL A 67 -0.49 -11.13 6.05
N THR A 68 -1.50 -10.87 5.24
CA THR A 68 -2.83 -10.53 5.75
C THR A 68 -3.92 -11.00 4.79
N GLU A 69 -5.11 -11.24 5.34
CA GLU A 69 -6.31 -11.50 4.56
C GLU A 69 -7.22 -10.28 4.61
N TYR A 70 -7.64 -9.82 3.44
CA TYR A 70 -8.52 -8.66 3.30
C TYR A 70 -9.55 -8.92 2.20
N SER A 71 -10.85 -8.78 2.56
CA SER A 71 -11.98 -9.12 1.69
C SER A 71 -11.80 -10.51 1.02
N GLY A 72 -11.46 -11.54 1.79
CA GLY A 72 -11.31 -12.92 1.31
C GLY A 72 -10.09 -13.19 0.42
N ASN A 73 -9.17 -12.22 0.30
CA ASN A 73 -7.96 -12.33 -0.53
C ASN A 73 -6.72 -12.16 0.33
N LEU A 74 -5.66 -12.91 0.02
CA LEU A 74 -4.39 -12.83 0.71
C LEU A 74 -3.53 -11.74 0.08
N TYR A 75 -2.75 -11.06 0.91
CA TYR A 75 -1.75 -10.07 0.54
C TYR A 75 -0.47 -10.34 1.32
N GLY A 76 0.68 -10.00 0.73
CA GLY A 76 1.96 -10.17 1.41
C GLY A 76 3.10 -9.46 0.69
N VAL A 77 4.17 -9.18 1.43
CA VAL A 77 5.38 -8.51 0.93
C VAL A 77 6.45 -9.57 0.65
N PRO A 78 6.94 -9.70 -0.60
CA PRO A 78 8.04 -10.63 -0.88
C PRO A 78 9.31 -10.24 -0.12
N LYS A 79 9.86 -11.16 0.68
CA LYS A 79 11.08 -10.93 1.47
C LYS A 79 12.27 -10.52 0.63
N GLN A 80 12.43 -11.16 -0.54
CA GLN A 80 13.51 -10.85 -1.47
C GLN A 80 13.45 -9.41 -1.97
N SER A 81 12.26 -8.82 -2.06
CA SER A 81 12.13 -7.40 -2.39
C SER A 81 12.83 -6.58 -1.31
N LEU A 82 12.50 -6.78 -0.03
CA LEU A 82 13.11 -6.02 1.08
C LEU A 82 14.62 -6.27 1.25
N GLN A 83 15.11 -7.50 1.04
CA GLN A 83 16.54 -7.84 1.17
C GLN A 83 17.44 -7.06 0.20
N LYS A 84 16.96 -6.79 -1.03
CA LYS A 84 17.74 -5.99 -2.00
C LYS A 84 18.02 -4.57 -1.49
N TYR A 85 17.16 -4.03 -0.64
CA TYR A 85 17.30 -2.68 -0.11
C TYR A 85 18.18 -2.56 1.11
N VAL A 86 18.20 -3.57 1.98
CA VAL A 86 19.14 -3.60 3.11
C VAL A 86 20.58 -3.49 2.62
N ASN A 87 20.84 -3.94 1.38
CA ASN A 87 22.14 -3.89 0.73
C ASN A 87 22.37 -2.62 -0.12
N SER A 88 21.34 -1.86 -0.48
CA SER A 88 21.46 -0.60 -1.24
C SER A 88 21.39 0.59 -0.28
N LYS A 89 22.52 1.25 -0.02
CA LYS A 89 22.61 2.33 0.97
C LYS A 89 21.96 3.67 0.55
N GLU A 90 21.37 3.78 -0.64
CA GLU A 90 21.07 5.09 -1.25
C GLU A 90 19.58 5.38 -1.55
N GLU A 91 18.65 4.42 -1.40
CA GLU A 91 17.25 4.61 -1.83
C GLU A 91 16.24 4.60 -0.67
N HIS A 92 15.24 5.49 -0.75
CA HIS A 92 14.03 5.40 0.06
C HIS A 92 13.10 4.32 -0.50
N ILE A 93 12.43 3.59 0.37
CA ILE A 93 11.46 2.57 -0.02
C ILE A 93 10.05 3.13 0.15
N VAL A 94 9.19 2.92 -0.85
CA VAL A 94 7.74 3.12 -0.72
C VAL A 94 7.00 1.79 -0.88
N ILE A 95 6.09 1.49 0.04
CA ILE A 95 5.26 0.28 0.01
C ILE A 95 3.81 0.59 0.34
N VAL A 96 2.86 -0.07 -0.32
CA VAL A 96 1.43 0.07 -0.04
C VAL A 96 0.97 -1.09 0.83
N LEU A 97 0.44 -0.81 2.01
CA LEU A 97 0.02 -1.83 2.99
C LEU A 97 -1.29 -1.47 3.69
N ASP A 98 -1.90 -2.49 4.28
CA ASP A 98 -3.03 -2.38 5.18
C ASP A 98 -2.58 -2.22 6.65
N VAL A 99 -3.53 -2.25 7.60
CA VAL A 99 -3.22 -2.05 9.03
C VAL A 99 -2.27 -3.11 9.59
N ASN A 100 -2.40 -4.35 9.12
CA ASN A 100 -1.61 -5.46 9.64
C ASN A 100 -0.17 -5.38 9.14
N GLY A 101 0.01 -5.11 7.84
CA GLY A 101 1.34 -4.87 7.29
C GLY A 101 2.01 -3.63 7.85
N VAL A 102 1.24 -2.56 8.14
CA VAL A 102 1.74 -1.38 8.85
C VAL A 102 2.30 -1.76 10.21
N ARG A 103 1.56 -2.52 11.02
CA ARG A 103 1.99 -2.92 12.36
C ARG A 103 3.35 -3.63 12.35
N GLU A 104 3.50 -4.61 11.46
CA GLU A 104 4.74 -5.40 11.34
C GLU A 104 5.94 -4.54 10.92
N LEU A 105 5.76 -3.64 9.94
CA LEU A 105 6.88 -2.82 9.44
C LEU A 105 7.17 -1.58 10.30
N LYS A 106 6.23 -1.11 11.14
CA LYS A 106 6.51 -0.07 12.13
C LYS A 106 7.60 -0.49 13.12
N GLU A 107 7.66 -1.77 13.49
CA GLU A 107 8.73 -2.32 14.35
C GLU A 107 10.11 -2.24 13.71
N MET A 108 10.18 -2.17 12.37
CA MET A 108 11.42 -1.98 11.61
C MET A 108 11.79 -0.51 11.39
N GLY A 109 11.11 0.44 12.05
CA GLY A 109 11.37 1.87 11.94
C GLY A 109 10.75 2.52 10.70
N ALA A 110 9.70 1.93 10.13
CA ALA A 110 8.99 2.53 9.00
C ALA A 110 8.18 3.77 9.41
N TYR A 111 8.05 4.72 8.47
CA TYR A 111 7.10 5.83 8.55
C TYR A 111 5.81 5.46 7.83
N CYS A 112 4.67 5.77 8.42
CA CYS A 112 3.35 5.45 7.92
C CYS A 112 2.60 6.73 7.54
N ILE A 113 2.21 6.80 6.28
CA ILE A 113 1.47 7.90 5.68
C ILE A 113 0.08 7.38 5.32
N CYS A 114 -0.95 7.96 5.93
CA CYS A 114 -2.33 7.55 5.73
C CYS A 114 -3.07 8.50 4.79
N LEU A 115 -3.52 7.98 3.66
CA LEU A 115 -4.40 8.69 2.74
C LEU A 115 -5.84 8.50 3.20
N THR A 116 -6.51 9.60 3.52
CA THR A 116 -7.88 9.63 4.03
C THR A 116 -8.85 10.13 2.96
N LEU A 117 -10.07 9.60 2.96
CA LEU A 117 -11.15 10.01 2.07
C LEU A 117 -12.48 9.68 2.73
N ASP A 118 -13.52 10.46 2.46
CA ASP A 118 -14.86 10.20 3.01
C ASP A 118 -15.52 8.97 2.38
N ALA A 119 -16.37 8.30 3.17
CA ALA A 119 -17.05 7.08 2.75
C ALA A 119 -17.91 7.23 1.47
N PRO A 120 -18.67 8.32 1.27
CA PRO A 120 -19.40 8.54 0.02
C PRO A 120 -18.48 8.55 -1.21
N THR A 121 -17.38 9.31 -1.19
CA THR A 121 -16.45 9.39 -2.31
C THR A 121 -15.70 8.07 -2.53
N LEU A 122 -15.34 7.36 -1.45
CA LEU A 122 -14.75 6.02 -1.54
C LEU A 122 -15.70 5.06 -2.25
N LYS A 123 -16.99 5.04 -1.86
CA LYS A 123 -18.02 4.21 -2.47
C LYS A 123 -18.13 4.47 -3.97
N GLU A 124 -18.27 5.74 -4.34
CA GLU A 124 -18.38 6.17 -5.74
C GLU A 124 -17.18 5.68 -6.56
N ARG A 125 -15.95 5.96 -6.11
CA ARG A 125 -14.72 5.54 -6.81
C ARG A 125 -14.55 4.03 -6.93
N MET A 126 -15.03 3.25 -5.95
CA MET A 126 -14.99 1.80 -6.06
C MET A 126 -16.00 1.28 -7.08
N LEU A 127 -17.21 1.85 -7.11
CA LEU A 127 -18.25 1.49 -8.08
C LEU A 127 -17.87 1.89 -9.51
N GLU A 128 -17.29 3.08 -9.72
CA GLU A 128 -16.79 3.52 -11.03
C GLU A 128 -15.68 2.60 -11.57
N ARG A 129 -14.91 1.97 -10.68
CA ARG A 129 -13.89 0.98 -11.03
C ARG A 129 -14.49 -0.41 -11.35
N GLY A 130 -15.78 -0.62 -11.12
CA GLY A 130 -16.45 -1.89 -11.35
C GLY A 130 -16.33 -2.89 -10.20
N ASP A 131 -15.99 -2.44 -8.98
CA ASP A 131 -16.02 -3.32 -7.81
C ASP A 131 -17.47 -3.70 -7.44
N ASP A 132 -17.71 -4.94 -7.02
CA ASP A 132 -19.03 -5.42 -6.58
C ASP A 132 -19.53 -4.68 -5.33
N ILE A 133 -20.84 -4.41 -5.24
CA ILE A 133 -21.43 -3.66 -4.14
C ILE A 133 -21.17 -4.30 -2.76
N THR A 134 -21.13 -5.64 -2.69
CA THR A 134 -20.87 -6.37 -1.44
C THR A 134 -19.44 -6.14 -0.97
N ASP A 135 -18.47 -6.20 -1.89
CA ASP A 135 -17.07 -5.84 -1.66
C ASP A 135 -16.94 -4.38 -1.20
N VAL A 136 -17.62 -3.45 -1.88
CA VAL A 136 -17.56 -2.02 -1.52
C VAL A 136 -18.03 -1.82 -0.08
N MET A 137 -19.17 -2.41 0.30
CA MET A 137 -19.72 -2.27 1.65
C MET A 137 -18.81 -2.91 2.71
N SER A 138 -18.20 -4.07 2.42
CA SER A 138 -17.21 -4.67 3.32
C SER A 138 -16.04 -3.73 3.57
N ARG A 139 -15.47 -3.14 2.52
CA ARG A 139 -14.27 -2.30 2.62
C ARG A 139 -14.49 -0.95 3.28
N LEU A 140 -15.70 -0.40 3.22
CA LEU A 140 -16.04 0.85 3.90
C LEU A 140 -16.04 0.70 5.44
N ASN A 141 -16.28 -0.50 5.95
CA ASN A 141 -16.34 -0.76 7.39
C ASN A 141 -14.96 -0.98 8.04
N ASP A 142 -13.89 -1.23 7.26
CA ASP A 142 -12.57 -1.68 7.76
C ASP A 142 -11.56 -0.56 8.10
N GLY A 143 -12.02 0.65 8.47
CA GLY A 143 -11.15 1.84 8.56
C GLY A 143 -10.55 2.22 9.93
N LEU A 144 -11.00 1.61 11.03
CA LEU A 144 -10.82 2.22 12.36
C LEU A 144 -9.47 1.94 13.06
N GLY A 145 -8.69 0.95 12.59
CA GLY A 145 -7.48 0.49 13.30
C GLY A 145 -6.17 1.24 12.96
N LEU A 146 -6.18 2.14 11.98
CA LEU A 146 -4.94 2.71 11.40
C LEU A 146 -4.38 3.90 12.19
N ILE A 147 -5.23 4.67 12.85
CA ILE A 147 -4.89 6.01 13.35
C ILE A 147 -3.68 6.01 14.30
N SER A 148 -3.56 5.00 15.16
CA SER A 148 -2.48 4.90 16.15
C SER A 148 -1.08 4.67 15.56
N TYR A 149 -0.99 4.19 14.32
CA TYR A 149 0.28 3.87 13.67
C TYR A 149 0.74 4.92 12.67
N CYS A 150 -0.10 5.91 12.37
CA CYS A 150 0.13 6.89 11.31
C CYS A 150 0.99 8.04 11.81
N ASP A 151 2.06 8.35 11.08
CA ASP A 151 2.94 9.49 11.35
C ASP A 151 2.51 10.75 10.57
N PHE A 152 1.80 10.57 9.45
CA PHE A 152 1.31 11.67 8.62
C PHE A 152 -0.02 11.33 7.94
N PHE A 153 -0.88 12.33 7.77
CA PHE A 153 -2.19 12.18 7.13
C PHE A 153 -2.28 13.06 5.89
N VAL A 154 -2.85 12.50 4.83
CA VAL A 154 -3.08 13.18 3.55
C VAL A 154 -4.56 13.12 3.23
N ASP A 155 -5.18 14.26 2.93
CA ASP A 155 -6.58 14.34 2.54
C ASP A 155 -6.74 14.15 1.03
N SER A 156 -7.17 12.96 0.62
CA SER A 156 -7.31 12.58 -0.78
C SER A 156 -8.47 13.25 -1.53
N ARG A 157 -9.20 14.17 -0.88
CA ARG A 157 -10.11 15.10 -1.56
C ARG A 157 -9.36 16.23 -2.27
N ARG A 158 -8.10 16.49 -1.87
CA ARG A 158 -7.23 17.47 -2.51
C ARG A 158 -6.70 16.96 -3.85
N PRO A 159 -6.30 17.85 -4.77
CA PRO A 159 -5.66 17.48 -6.03
C PRO A 159 -4.43 16.58 -5.82
N ILE A 160 -4.14 15.73 -6.81
CA ILE A 160 -3.07 14.73 -6.75
C ILE A 160 -1.71 15.41 -6.48
N GLU A 161 -1.44 16.53 -7.14
CA GLU A 161 -0.19 17.30 -7.01
C GLU A 161 -0.01 17.85 -5.60
N PHE A 162 -1.10 18.34 -4.98
CA PHE A 162 -1.08 18.81 -3.60
C PHE A 162 -0.68 17.67 -2.65
N ASN A 163 -1.29 16.50 -2.83
CA ASN A 163 -0.98 15.32 -2.02
C ASN A 163 0.47 14.86 -2.20
N SER A 164 0.97 14.83 -3.45
CA SER A 164 2.36 14.45 -3.73
C SER A 164 3.37 15.42 -3.13
N ASN A 165 3.07 16.73 -3.14
CA ASN A 165 3.91 17.75 -2.50
C ASN A 165 3.93 17.59 -0.98
N ALA A 166 2.76 17.43 -0.35
CA ALA A 166 2.66 17.23 1.10
C ALA A 166 3.41 15.97 1.57
N ILE A 167 3.28 14.86 0.84
CA ILE A 167 4.03 13.63 1.09
C ILE A 167 5.54 13.87 0.97
N SER A 168 5.97 14.58 -0.07
CA SER A 168 7.39 14.90 -0.30
C SER A 168 7.97 15.79 0.80
N GLU A 169 7.21 16.75 1.31
CA GLU A 169 7.63 17.61 2.43
C GLU A 169 7.77 16.81 3.73
N PHE A 170 6.82 15.92 4.02
CA PHE A 170 6.93 15.02 5.16
C PHE A 170 8.18 14.12 5.07
N ILE A 171 8.42 13.48 3.92
CA ILE A 171 9.62 12.67 3.67
C ILE A 171 10.91 13.49 3.89
N LYS A 172 10.97 14.73 3.41
CA LYS A 172 12.15 15.60 3.64
C LYS A 172 12.36 15.91 5.13
N SER A 173 11.28 16.01 5.90
CA SER A 173 11.34 16.29 7.34
C SER A 173 11.91 15.12 8.15
N THR A 174 11.73 13.88 7.67
CA THR A 174 12.20 12.66 8.32
C THR A 174 13.64 12.27 7.98
N CYS A 175 14.25 12.89 6.97
CA CYS A 175 15.63 12.66 6.55
C CYS A 175 16.68 13.52 7.29
N LYS A 176 16.29 14.20 8.38
CA LYS A 176 17.17 15.06 9.20
C LYS A 176 17.94 14.27 10.26
#